data_AF-A0AA35T6A9-F1
#
_entry.id   AF-A0AA35T6A9-F1
#
_cell.length_a   1.000
_cell.length_b   1.000
_cell.length_c   1.000
_cell.angle_alpha   90.00
_cell.angle_beta   90.00
_cell.angle_gamma   90.00
#
_symmetry.space_group_name_H-M   'P 1'
#
loop_
_entity.id
_entity.type
_entity.pdbx_description
1 polymer ?
#
loop_
_entity_poly.entity_id
_entity_poly.type
_entity_poly.pdbx_seq_one_letter_code
_entity_poly.pdbx_strand_id
1 'polypeptide(L)'
;RELVGVLATFAAATVSLYALAASLLRNGPSLSFPSDMDQLRSLVSQLERLREEHYGRVLCVFCAAYLYKQTFAIPGSVFLNILGGAVFGVWVALPLVCLLSACGASLCYLLS
;
A
#
# COMPACT_ATOMS: atom_id res chain seq x y z
N ARG A 1 28.16 0.32 6.32
CA ARG A 1 27.81 1.18 5.15
C ARG A 1 26.51 0.69 4.53
N GLU A 2 26.35 -0.63 4.37
CA GLU A 2 25.08 -1.31 4.03
C GLU A 2 23.86 -0.83 4.83
N LEU A 3 23.95 -0.76 6.17
CA LEU A 3 22.83 -0.30 7.02
C LEU A 3 22.38 1.14 6.70
N VAL A 4 23.32 2.02 6.36
CA VAL A 4 23.00 3.42 6.01
C VAL A 4 22.28 3.47 4.67
N GLY A 5 22.67 2.61 3.72
CA GLY A 5 21.96 2.44 2.44
C GLY A 5 20.53 1.95 2.64
N VAL A 6 20.33 0.91 3.46
CA VAL A 6 18.99 0.37 3.77
C VAL A 6 18.11 1.39 4.50
N LEU A 7 18.68 2.15 5.44
CA LEU A 7 17.94 3.22 6.13
C LEU A 7 17.57 4.37 5.19
N ALA A 8 18.46 4.72 4.25
CA ALA A 8 18.20 5.75 3.26
C ALA A 8 17.12 5.30 2.26
N THR A 9 17.16 4.06 1.78
CA THR A 9 16.12 3.52 0.89
C THR A 9 14.78 3.39 1.61
N PHE A 10 14.77 2.98 2.88
CA PHE A 10 13.58 2.99 3.72
C PHE A 10 12.99 4.40 3.84
N ALA A 11 13.78 5.38 4.26
CA ALA A 11 13.32 6.76 4.43
C ALA A 11 12.78 7.35 3.12
N ALA A 12 13.49 7.15 2.00
CA ALA A 12 13.05 7.61 0.69
C ALA A 12 11.73 6.94 0.26
N ALA A 13 11.59 5.64 0.50
CA ALA A 13 10.36 4.90 0.22
C ALA A 13 9.20 5.37 1.10
N THR A 14 9.42 5.63 2.40
CA THR A 14 8.41 6.16 3.31
C THR A 14 7.94 7.54 2.86
N VAL A 15 8.86 8.45 2.49
CA VAL A 15 8.52 9.78 1.97
C VAL A 15 7.73 9.68 0.67
N SER A 16 8.17 8.82 -0.25
CA SER A 16 7.50 8.60 -1.53
C SER A 16 6.08 8.05 -1.35
N LEU A 17 5.92 7.05 -0.47
CA LEU A 17 4.62 6.50 -0.13
C LEU A 17 3.71 7.54 0.51
N TYR A 18 4.23 8.32 1.47
CA TYR A 18 3.47 9.38 2.12
C TYR A 18 3.05 10.46 1.13
N ALA A 19 3.92 10.89 0.22
CA ALA A 19 3.59 11.86 -0.81
C ALA A 19 2.52 11.34 -1.78
N LEU A 20 2.61 10.07 -2.19
CA LEU A 20 1.63 9.44 -3.10
C LEU A 20 0.27 9.28 -2.41
N ALA A 21 0.28 8.83 -1.16
CA ALA A 21 -0.92 8.66 -0.35
C ALA A 21 -1.58 10.01 -0.01
N ALA A 22 -0.78 11.02 0.34
CA ALA A 22 -1.23 12.40 0.56
C ALA A 22 -1.73 13.07 -0.73
N SER A 23 -1.22 12.69 -1.90
CA SER A 23 -1.74 13.18 -3.19
C SER A 23 -3.11 12.58 -3.51
N LEU A 24 -3.35 11.32 -3.11
CA LEU A 24 -4.63 10.65 -3.27
C LEU A 24 -5.67 11.19 -2.27
N LEU A 25 -5.28 11.35 -1.01
CA LEU A 25 -6.12 11.89 0.06
C LEU A 25 -6.03 13.42 0.22
N ARG A 26 -5.45 14.17 -0.72
CA ARG A 26 -5.44 15.64 -0.69
C ARG A 26 -6.85 16.24 -0.64
N ASN A 27 -7.87 15.46 -1.02
CA ASN A 27 -9.29 15.78 -0.93
C ASN A 27 -10.02 15.09 0.25
N GLY A 28 -9.32 14.48 1.19
CA GLY A 28 -9.89 13.73 2.33
C GLY A 28 -9.09 13.92 3.64
N PRO A 29 -9.65 13.53 4.79
CA PRO A 29 -9.00 13.70 6.09
C PRO A 29 -7.78 12.77 6.28
N SER A 30 -6.98 13.11 7.29
CA SER A 30 -5.66 12.55 7.64
C SER A 30 -5.56 11.02 7.61
N LEU A 31 -4.50 10.54 6.94
CA LEU A 31 -4.20 9.15 6.61
C LEU A 31 -3.46 8.48 7.77
N SER A 32 -4.20 7.95 8.74
CA SER A 32 -3.62 7.05 9.74
C SER A 32 -3.67 5.62 9.20
N PHE A 33 -2.59 4.86 9.39
CA PHE A 33 -2.59 3.45 9.04
C PHE A 33 -3.67 2.75 9.90
N PRO A 34 -4.61 2.01 9.31
CA PRO A 34 -5.74 1.47 10.05
C PRO A 34 -5.23 0.43 11.04
N SER A 35 -5.27 0.77 12.33
CA SER A 35 -5.00 -0.18 13.41
C SER A 35 -6.24 -1.00 13.77
N ASP A 36 -7.43 -0.54 13.38
CA ASP A 36 -8.73 -1.15 13.69
C ASP A 36 -9.59 -1.41 12.44
N MET A 37 -10.49 -2.38 12.54
CA MET A 37 -11.40 -2.77 11.45
C MET A 37 -12.36 -1.65 11.05
N ASP A 38 -12.76 -0.79 11.98
CA ASP A 38 -13.60 0.37 11.68
C ASP A 38 -12.84 1.42 10.87
N GLN A 39 -11.56 1.65 11.17
CA GLN A 39 -10.71 2.53 10.39
C GLN A 39 -10.46 1.96 8.99
N LEU A 40 -10.27 0.63 8.89
CA LEU A 40 -10.16 -0.05 7.60
C LEU A 40 -11.42 0.14 6.76
N ARG A 41 -12.63 -0.05 7.33
CA ARG A 41 -13.90 0.18 6.63
C ARG A 41 -14.05 1.62 6.15
N SER A 42 -13.67 2.59 6.97
CA SER A 42 -13.66 4.00 6.55
C SER A 42 -12.74 4.21 5.34
N LEU A 43 -11.52 3.67 5.38
CA LEU A 43 -10.57 3.76 4.26
C LEU A 43 -11.07 3.03 3.00
N VAL A 44 -11.66 1.84 3.14
CA VAL A 44 -12.31 1.12 2.01
C VAL A 44 -13.34 2.04 1.37
N SER A 45 -14.25 2.61 2.17
CA SER A 45 -15.33 3.46 1.65
C SER A 45 -14.82 4.72 0.93
N GLN A 46 -13.73 5.31 1.41
CA GLN A 46 -13.08 6.44 0.77
C GLN A 46 -12.39 6.04 -0.54
N LEU A 47 -11.66 4.93 -0.53
CA LEU A 47 -10.96 4.43 -1.70
C LEU A 47 -11.92 3.92 -2.78
N GLU A 48 -13.08 3.36 -2.42
CA GLU A 48 -14.10 2.97 -3.40
C GLU A 48 -14.67 4.18 -4.14
N ARG A 49 -14.95 5.28 -3.43
CA ARG A 49 -15.38 6.54 -4.05
C ARG A 49 -14.30 7.11 -4.96
N LEU A 50 -13.05 7.14 -4.51
CA LEU A 50 -11.92 7.65 -5.29
C LEU A 50 -11.55 6.72 -6.46
N ARG A 51 -11.85 5.42 -6.36
CA ARG A 51 -11.68 4.44 -7.43
C ARG A 51 -12.63 4.74 -8.59
N GLU A 52 -13.86 5.14 -8.30
CA GLU A 52 -14.85 5.51 -9.32
C GLU A 52 -14.41 6.73 -10.13
N GLU A 53 -13.77 7.71 -9.49
CA GLU A 53 -13.22 8.88 -10.17
C GLU A 53 -11.87 8.59 -10.86
N HIS A 54 -10.98 7.87 -10.19
CA HIS A 54 -9.57 7.72 -10.58
C HIS A 54 -8.98 6.34 -10.21
N TYR A 55 -9.50 5.28 -10.82
CA TYR A 55 -9.05 3.89 -10.64
C TYR A 55 -7.51 3.74 -10.65
N GLY A 56 -6.83 4.35 -11.63
CA GLY A 56 -5.37 4.23 -11.77
C GLY A 56 -4.57 4.81 -10.60
N ARG A 57 -5.06 5.90 -9.97
CA ARG A 57 -4.39 6.49 -8.79
C ARG A 57 -4.55 5.59 -7.57
N VAL A 58 -5.75 5.05 -7.36
CA VAL A 58 -6.03 4.11 -6.26
C VAL A 58 -5.21 2.84 -6.40
N LEU A 59 -5.14 2.28 -7.62
CA LEU A 59 -4.30 1.13 -7.92
C LEU A 59 -2.81 1.41 -7.64
N CYS A 60 -2.29 2.56 -8.08
CA CYS A 60 -0.88 2.91 -7.89
C CYS A 60 -0.52 3.05 -6.40
N VAL A 61 -1.36 3.72 -5.60
CA VAL A 61 -1.14 3.84 -4.15
C VAL A 61 -1.28 2.49 -3.44
N PHE A 62 -2.24 1.66 -3.84
CA PHE A 62 -2.37 0.31 -3.31
C PHE A 62 -1.11 -0.52 -3.58
N CYS A 63 -0.63 -0.54 -4.83
CA CYS A 63 0.59 -1.23 -5.22
C CYS A 63 1.81 -0.72 -4.45
N ALA A 64 1.96 0.60 -4.33
CA ALA A 64 3.07 1.21 -3.60
C ALA A 64 3.04 0.86 -2.10
N ALA A 65 1.87 0.92 -1.46
CA ALA A 65 1.69 0.54 -0.05
C ALA A 65 1.96 -0.95 0.18
N TYR A 66 1.51 -1.80 -0.75
CA TYR A 66 1.71 -3.24 -0.68
C TYR A 66 3.19 -3.60 -0.83
N LEU A 67 3.85 -3.07 -1.86
CA LEU A 67 5.28 -3.28 -2.07
C LEU A 67 6.09 -2.76 -0.89
N TYR A 68 5.80 -1.56 -0.38
CA TYR A 68 6.46 -1.02 0.80
C TYR A 68 6.37 -1.98 2.00
N LYS A 69 5.16 -2.48 2.32
CA LYS A 69 5.00 -3.44 3.43
C LYS A 69 5.78 -4.73 3.19
N GLN A 70 5.71 -5.27 1.98
CA GLN A 70 6.34 -6.54 1.66
C GLN A 70 7.86 -6.45 1.59
N THR A 71 8.39 -5.35 1.04
CA THR A 71 9.83 -5.09 0.89
C THR A 71 10.51 -4.86 2.24
N PHE A 72 9.84 -4.23 3.20
CA PHE A 72 10.38 -3.98 4.55
C PHE A 72 9.86 -4.96 5.61
N ALA A 73 9.21 -6.05 5.20
CA ALA A 73 8.64 -7.07 6.07
C ALA A 73 7.76 -6.51 7.22
N ILE A 74 7.00 -5.45 6.95
CA ILE A 74 6.16 -4.78 7.95
C ILE A 74 4.90 -5.62 8.18
N PRO A 75 4.57 -5.97 9.45
CA PRO A 75 3.41 -6.80 9.75
C PRO A 75 2.07 -6.15 9.35
N GLY A 76 1.09 -7.01 9.07
CA GLY A 76 -0.28 -6.60 8.73
C GLY A 76 -0.55 -6.44 7.22
N SER A 77 0.04 -7.27 6.37
CA SER A 77 -0.32 -7.39 4.94
C SER A 77 -1.74 -7.94 4.74
N VAL A 78 -2.27 -8.68 5.71
CA VAL A 78 -3.67 -9.16 5.74
C VAL A 78 -4.67 -8.02 5.54
N PHE A 79 -4.46 -6.86 6.17
CA PHE A 79 -5.36 -5.71 6.02
C PHE A 79 -5.38 -5.19 4.58
N LEU A 80 -4.23 -5.17 3.90
CA LEU A 80 -4.13 -4.78 2.49
C LEU A 80 -4.75 -5.82 1.56
N ASN A 81 -4.65 -7.11 1.88
CA ASN A 81 -5.33 -8.15 1.11
C ASN A 81 -6.86 -7.99 1.19
N ILE A 82 -7.39 -7.75 2.38
CA ILE A 82 -8.82 -7.51 2.60
C ILE A 82 -9.25 -6.22 1.89
N LEU A 83 -8.48 -5.13 2.03
CA LEU A 83 -8.70 -3.86 1.35
C LEU A 83 -8.75 -4.04 -0.17
N GLY A 84 -7.78 -4.75 -0.74
CA GLY A 84 -7.72 -5.03 -2.17
C GLY A 84 -8.94 -5.81 -2.65
N GLY A 85 -9.33 -6.85 -1.90
CA GLY A 85 -10.54 -7.62 -2.19
C GLY A 85 -11.82 -6.79 -2.14
N ALA A 86 -11.93 -5.86 -1.19
CA ALA A 86 -13.07 -4.96 -1.05
C ALA A 86 -13.12 -3.89 -2.16
N VAL A 87 -11.97 -3.28 -2.50
CA VAL A 87 -11.91 -2.15 -3.44
C VAL A 87 -11.89 -2.61 -4.91
N PHE A 88 -11.17 -3.68 -5.24
CA PHE A 88 -10.99 -4.13 -6.63
C PHE A 88 -11.80 -5.40 -6.97
N GLY A 89 -12.40 -6.03 -5.97
CA GLY A 89 -13.02 -7.35 -6.11
C GLY A 89 -11.99 -8.48 -6.09
N VAL A 90 -12.41 -9.66 -5.62
CA VAL A 90 -11.52 -10.81 -5.37
C VAL A 90 -10.75 -11.26 -6.61
N TRP A 91 -11.42 -11.31 -7.77
CA TRP A 91 -10.83 -11.81 -9.01
C TRP A 91 -9.71 -10.93 -9.58
N VAL A 92 -9.77 -9.63 -9.33
CA VAL A 92 -8.72 -8.67 -9.72
C VAL A 92 -7.67 -8.56 -8.63
N ALA A 93 -8.10 -8.49 -7.37
CA ALA A 93 -7.23 -8.34 -6.23
C ALA A 93 -6.28 -9.51 -6.08
N LEU A 94 -6.73 -10.76 -6.25
CA LEU A 94 -5.93 -11.96 -6.03
C LEU A 94 -4.67 -12.02 -6.93
N PRO A 95 -4.77 -11.98 -8.27
CA PRO A 95 -3.57 -11.99 -9.12
C PRO A 95 -2.68 -10.77 -8.86
N LEU A 96 -3.27 -9.61 -8.57
CA LEU A 96 -2.54 -8.38 -8.25
C LEU A 96 -1.71 -8.54 -6.98
N VAL A 97 -2.30 -8.98 -5.86
CA VAL A 97 -1.58 -9.15 -4.59
C VAL A 97 -0.56 -10.28 -4.67
N CYS A 98 -0.80 -11.34 -5.45
CA CYS A 98 0.19 -12.39 -5.70
C CYS A 98 1.44 -11.83 -6.39
N LEU A 99 1.27 -11.05 -7.46
CA LEU A 99 2.37 -10.40 -8.18
C LEU A 99 3.12 -9.42 -7.27
N LEU A 100 2.39 -8.56 -6.57
CA LEU A 100 2.98 -7.59 -5.63
C LEU A 100 3.73 -8.29 -4.48
N SER A 101 3.22 -9.42 -3.98
CA SER A 101 3.86 -10.22 -2.95
C SER A 101 5.19 -10.81 -3.45
N ALA A 102 5.18 -11.40 -4.65
CA ALA A 102 6.39 -11.92 -5.28
C ALA A 102 7.43 -10.81 -5.52
N CYS A 103 7.03 -9.71 -6.15
CA CYS A 103 7.90 -8.56 -6.40
C CYS A 103 8.45 -7.96 -5.09
N GLY A 104 7.60 -7.77 -4.09
CA GLY A 104 8.00 -7.21 -2.81
C GLY A 104 8.99 -8.09 -2.06
N ALA A 105 8.79 -9.42 -2.09
CA ALA A 105 9.74 -10.39 -1.54
C ALA A 105 11.07 -10.39 -2.30
N SER A 106 11.05 -10.32 -3.64
CA SER A 106 12.28 -10.18 -4.43
C SER A 106 13.06 -8.92 -4.07
N LEU A 107 12.39 -7.78 -3.90
CA LEU A 107 13.01 -6.53 -3.44
C LEU A 107 13.57 -6.65 -2.02
N CYS A 108 12.86 -7.34 -1.12
CA CYS A 108 13.34 -7.62 0.22
C CYS A 108 14.65 -8.42 0.20
N TYR A 109 14.75 -9.44 -0.66
CA TYR A 109 15.98 -10.22 -0.83
C TYR A 109 17.13 -9.42 -1.44
N LEU A 110 16.84 -8.47 -2.34
CA LEU A 110 17.86 -7.61 -2.92
C LEU A 110 18.40 -6.55 -1.94
N LEU A 111 17.60 -6.17 -0.95
CA LEU A 111 17.97 -5.22 0.10
C LEU A 111 18.64 -5.88 1.31
N SER A 112 18.49 -7.20 1.46
CA SER A 112 19.05 -8.01 2.55
C SER A 112 20.45 -8.53 2.24
#